data_AF-A9BJJ4-F1
#
_entry.id   AF-A9BJJ4-F1
#
_cell.length_a   1.000
_cell.length_b   1.000
_cell.length_c   1.000
_cell.angle_alpha   90.00
_cell.angle_beta   90.00
_cell.angle_gamma   90.00
#
_symmetry.space_group_name_H-M   'P 1'
#
loop_
_entity.id
_entity.type
_entity.pdbx_description
1 polymer ?
#
loop_
_entity_poly.entity_id
_entity_poly.type
_entity_poly.pdbx_seq_one_letter_code
_entity_poly.pdbx_strand_id
1 'polypeptide(L)'
;MLLELVTRLSTYGQFGRPLMNYLESTSLNDETNEYIEILKLYWDINYDEVIEKIEKDISKLRKGSLYYVLLSIKLSALHRLKREQGVKDIYVELRDNFGDIPQYVRGLVVQSLRNIRELYYESNESMKKIRYWSEEYENNPVDKGFILMADAREKKNEGRYEEATQLNIEAFKALKDVPHPSGIVGSLNNISWWLKDVDKSIALNFSLGLGFYLGYYFDDDNCKIFNSLDTIFQVQKENNDPMIYETAFIFSKCLSKVDKERCNILKRQCGESINQLKYCVFNLDNSYYLNTKTLRNFIKQEIEKGQVPIKELNISKRTLNDFLFGKTKQIKPNTLRKIINNLEFEINTSLAIPIVKELKKKDIDKKFEENFYKFIKLKVENQLSEFFTSYLVHYHRQEVKLEKVIKEIESESLIKERCDYYTRELINSIFEKTPKIGVDSLLKNNQRLKTFTNKDITFKEHPFYSARKILVKRFMKDLNKTYLQEFIEKYIKLDSNQKEIIEKFIMNYGRYYEIRNIPKELRPKVPKEINVFVKKYTLKRRLSATSFYVFEGEERGKIVETLEVFA
;
A
#
# COMPACT_ATOMS: atom_id res chain seq x y z
N MET A 1 8.24 -31.39 14.95
CA MET A 1 8.54 -30.20 15.77
C MET A 1 8.97 -28.99 14.93
N LEU A 2 9.99 -29.08 14.06
CA LEU A 2 10.41 -27.94 13.20
C LEU A 2 9.38 -27.56 12.11
N LEU A 3 8.80 -28.53 11.40
CA LEU A 3 7.74 -28.24 10.42
C LEU A 3 6.54 -27.56 11.05
N GLU A 4 6.06 -28.07 12.20
CA GLU A 4 4.97 -27.47 12.96
C GLU A 4 5.28 -26.00 13.36
N LEU A 5 6.51 -25.72 13.75
CA LEU A 5 6.96 -24.38 14.10
C LEU A 5 6.93 -23.43 12.88
N VAL A 6 7.35 -23.90 11.71
CA VAL A 6 7.30 -23.11 10.46
C VAL A 6 5.87 -22.95 9.96
N THR A 7 5.02 -23.96 10.09
CA THR A 7 3.58 -23.86 9.81
C THR A 7 2.88 -22.86 10.75
N ARG A 8 3.32 -22.78 12.01
CA ARG A 8 2.86 -21.71 12.92
C ARG A 8 3.35 -20.33 12.46
N LEU A 9 4.56 -20.20 11.93
CA LEU A 9 5.02 -18.92 11.37
C LEU A 9 4.28 -18.53 10.08
N SER A 10 3.87 -19.49 9.26
CA SER A 10 3.09 -19.21 8.05
C SER A 10 1.70 -18.64 8.36
N THR A 11 1.21 -18.76 9.60
CA THR A 11 -0.03 -18.07 10.04
C THR A 11 0.09 -16.55 10.05
N TYR A 12 1.29 -15.98 9.98
CA TYR A 12 1.48 -14.53 9.77
C TYR A 12 1.51 -14.16 8.27
N GLY A 13 1.40 -15.14 7.36
CA GLY A 13 1.60 -14.96 5.93
C GLY A 13 2.97 -14.35 5.62
N GLN A 14 3.03 -13.46 4.64
CA GLN A 14 4.27 -12.74 4.26
C GLN A 14 4.90 -11.94 5.41
N PHE A 15 4.13 -11.61 6.45
CA PHE A 15 4.67 -10.91 7.62
C PHE A 15 5.56 -11.81 8.47
N GLY A 16 5.46 -13.14 8.30
CA GLY A 16 6.38 -14.10 8.89
C GLY A 16 7.73 -14.22 8.17
N ARG A 17 7.89 -13.62 6.98
CA ARG A 17 9.08 -13.80 6.12
C ARG A 17 10.40 -13.53 6.85
N PRO A 18 10.58 -12.44 7.62
CA PRO A 18 11.85 -12.21 8.31
C PRO A 18 12.16 -13.23 9.40
N LEU A 19 11.13 -13.85 9.98
CA LEU A 19 11.30 -14.92 10.97
C LEU A 19 11.77 -16.20 10.28
N MET A 20 11.22 -16.51 9.10
CA MET A 20 11.67 -17.63 8.28
C MET A 20 13.11 -17.44 7.78
N ASN A 21 13.45 -16.23 7.33
CA ASN A 21 14.81 -15.88 6.91
C ASN A 21 15.83 -16.00 8.04
N TYR A 22 15.42 -15.66 9.27
CA TYR A 22 16.23 -15.90 10.45
C TYR A 22 16.43 -17.40 10.69
N LEU A 23 15.37 -18.20 10.59
CA LEU A 23 15.46 -19.64 10.81
C LEU A 23 16.36 -20.36 9.81
N GLU A 24 16.27 -20.04 8.51
CA GLU A 24 17.19 -20.60 7.50
C GLU A 24 18.65 -20.28 7.82
N SER A 25 18.92 -19.11 8.41
CA SER A 25 20.28 -18.73 8.83
C SER A 25 20.80 -19.51 10.05
N THR A 26 19.95 -20.29 10.72
CA THR A 26 20.30 -21.09 11.91
C THR A 26 20.47 -22.58 11.65
N SER A 27 20.51 -23.00 10.38
CA SER A 27 20.60 -24.39 9.91
C SER A 27 19.36 -25.23 10.26
N LEU A 28 18.46 -25.41 9.28
CA LEU A 28 17.29 -26.29 9.37
C LEU A 28 17.55 -27.61 8.61
N ASN A 29 16.66 -28.60 8.81
CA ASN A 29 16.66 -29.80 7.97
C ASN A 29 16.14 -29.51 6.56
N ASP A 30 16.49 -30.38 5.61
CA ASP A 30 16.22 -30.16 4.18
C ASP A 30 14.72 -29.98 3.88
N GLU A 31 13.85 -30.82 4.47
CA GLU A 31 12.39 -30.73 4.27
C GLU A 31 11.81 -29.38 4.70
N THR A 32 12.31 -28.79 5.79
CA THR A 32 11.82 -27.49 6.28
C THR A 32 12.34 -26.35 5.41
N ASN A 33 13.60 -26.43 4.95
CA ASN A 33 14.16 -25.47 4.01
C ASN A 33 13.37 -25.46 2.69
N GLU A 34 13.11 -26.63 2.13
CA GLU A 34 12.35 -26.78 0.89
C GLU A 34 10.94 -26.18 1.01
N TYR A 35 10.26 -26.44 2.15
CA TYR A 35 8.95 -25.84 2.40
C TYR A 35 9.00 -24.29 2.47
N ILE A 36 10.00 -23.72 3.14
CA ILE A 36 10.17 -22.26 3.22
C ILE A 36 10.45 -21.67 1.83
N GLU A 37 11.31 -22.30 1.04
CA GLU A 37 11.59 -21.87 -0.33
C GLU A 37 10.33 -21.85 -1.19
N ILE A 38 9.52 -22.92 -1.15
CA ILE A 38 8.24 -23.00 -1.88
C ILE A 38 7.28 -21.89 -1.44
N LEU A 39 7.18 -21.62 -0.12
CA LEU A 39 6.35 -20.53 0.39
C LEU A 39 6.80 -19.15 -0.12
N LYS A 40 8.12 -18.90 -0.15
CA LYS A 40 8.67 -17.63 -0.65
C LYS A 40 8.40 -17.45 -2.13
N LEU A 41 8.63 -18.49 -2.94
CA LEU A 41 8.29 -18.46 -4.37
C LEU A 41 6.80 -18.17 -4.59
N TYR A 42 5.92 -18.78 -3.78
CA TYR A 42 4.50 -18.50 -3.83
C TYR A 42 4.17 -17.05 -3.45
N TRP A 43 4.85 -16.48 -2.45
CA TRP A 43 4.71 -15.09 -2.06
C TRP A 43 5.23 -14.09 -3.10
N ASP A 44 6.27 -14.47 -3.82
CA ASP A 44 6.91 -13.69 -4.88
C ASP A 44 6.23 -13.88 -6.25
N ILE A 45 5.13 -14.65 -6.29
CA ILE A 45 4.26 -14.86 -7.47
C ILE A 45 4.89 -15.77 -8.55
N ASN A 46 5.94 -16.52 -8.20
CA ASN A 46 6.58 -17.48 -9.09
C ASN A 46 5.79 -18.80 -9.13
N TYR A 47 4.51 -18.74 -9.49
CA TYR A 47 3.57 -19.87 -9.37
C TYR A 47 3.94 -21.07 -10.25
N ASP A 48 4.56 -20.85 -11.42
CA ASP A 48 5.02 -21.94 -12.28
C ASP A 48 6.17 -22.72 -11.61
N GLU A 49 7.17 -22.01 -11.06
CA GLU A 49 8.29 -22.60 -10.32
C GLU A 49 7.83 -23.31 -9.03
N VAL A 50 6.83 -22.75 -8.34
CA VAL A 50 6.18 -23.41 -7.19
C VAL A 50 5.63 -24.77 -7.58
N ILE A 51 4.91 -24.85 -8.70
CA ILE A 51 4.32 -26.12 -9.17
C ILE A 51 5.42 -27.11 -9.54
N GLU A 52 6.44 -26.66 -10.28
CA GLU A 52 7.58 -27.51 -10.68
C GLU A 52 8.31 -28.11 -9.48
N LYS A 53 8.67 -27.28 -8.50
CA LYS A 53 9.31 -27.76 -7.26
C LYS A 53 8.45 -28.78 -6.52
N ILE A 54 7.16 -28.48 -6.35
CA ILE A 54 6.24 -29.42 -5.68
C ILE A 54 6.16 -30.74 -6.46
N GLU A 55 6.00 -30.72 -7.78
CA GLU A 55 5.83 -31.93 -8.59
C GLU A 55 7.05 -32.85 -8.60
N LYS A 56 8.25 -32.27 -8.52
CA LYS A 56 9.52 -33.02 -8.50
C LYS A 56 9.63 -33.98 -7.32
N ASP A 57 9.15 -33.56 -6.14
CA ASP A 57 9.45 -34.24 -4.89
C ASP A 57 8.20 -34.76 -4.14
N ILE A 58 6.99 -34.29 -4.48
CA ILE A 58 5.75 -34.70 -3.78
C ILE A 58 5.46 -36.20 -3.87
N SER A 59 5.85 -36.88 -4.97
CA SER A 59 5.66 -38.32 -5.15
C SER A 59 6.52 -39.16 -4.21
N LYS A 60 7.60 -38.59 -3.66
CA LYS A 60 8.52 -39.25 -2.72
C LYS A 60 8.07 -39.06 -1.27
N LEU A 61 7.14 -38.13 -1.02
CA LEU A 61 6.65 -37.83 0.32
C LEU A 61 5.60 -38.86 0.78
N ARG A 62 5.67 -39.24 2.06
CA ARG A 62 4.54 -39.94 2.70
C ARG A 62 3.35 -38.98 2.80
N LYS A 63 2.12 -39.50 2.69
CA LYS A 63 0.87 -38.76 2.91
C LYS A 63 0.74 -38.31 4.37
N GLY A 64 1.46 -37.25 4.72
CA GLY A 64 1.47 -36.62 6.04
C GLY A 64 1.39 -35.10 5.90
N SER A 65 1.81 -34.37 6.94
CA SER A 65 1.62 -32.91 7.01
C SER A 65 2.21 -32.15 5.82
N LEU A 66 3.47 -32.42 5.47
CA LEU A 66 4.16 -31.71 4.38
C LEU A 66 3.44 -31.93 3.04
N TYR A 67 3.06 -33.18 2.75
CA TYR A 67 2.30 -33.54 1.55
C TYR A 67 1.04 -32.67 1.38
N TYR A 68 0.18 -32.63 2.40
CA TYR A 68 -1.08 -31.89 2.32
C TYR A 68 -0.91 -30.37 2.30
N VAL A 69 0.10 -29.84 3.00
CA VAL A 69 0.42 -28.41 2.94
C VAL A 69 0.90 -28.01 1.55
N LEU A 70 1.79 -28.81 0.93
CA LEU A 70 2.25 -28.55 -0.43
C LEU A 70 1.12 -28.65 -1.45
N LEU A 71 0.20 -29.62 -1.32
CA LEU A 71 -1.00 -29.68 -2.15
C LEU A 71 -1.89 -28.44 -2.00
N SER A 72 -2.05 -27.89 -0.79
CA SER A 72 -2.83 -26.66 -0.57
C SER A 72 -2.19 -25.44 -1.26
N ILE A 73 -0.85 -25.35 -1.23
CA ILE A 73 -0.10 -24.30 -1.96
C ILE A 73 -0.25 -24.50 -3.47
N LYS A 74 -0.06 -25.74 -3.96
CA LYS A 74 -0.21 -26.11 -5.37
C LYS A 74 -1.60 -25.77 -5.89
N LEU A 75 -2.65 -26.09 -5.14
CA LEU A 75 -4.03 -25.75 -5.46
C LEU A 75 -4.19 -24.24 -5.70
N SER A 76 -3.64 -23.43 -4.79
CA SER A 76 -3.69 -21.98 -4.88
C SER A 76 -2.90 -21.44 -6.08
N ALA A 77 -1.70 -21.98 -6.33
CA ALA A 77 -0.87 -21.60 -7.48
C ALA A 77 -1.54 -21.94 -8.82
N LEU A 78 -2.11 -23.15 -8.95
CA LEU A 78 -2.84 -23.59 -10.13
C LEU A 78 -4.03 -22.67 -10.44
N HIS A 79 -4.78 -22.27 -9.40
CA HIS A 79 -5.87 -21.31 -9.57
C HIS A 79 -5.36 -19.96 -10.09
N ARG A 80 -4.27 -19.43 -9.54
CA ARG A 80 -3.69 -18.15 -9.96
C ARG A 80 -3.22 -18.17 -11.41
N LEU A 81 -2.76 -19.32 -11.89
CA LEU A 81 -2.37 -19.57 -13.28
C LEU A 81 -3.56 -19.95 -14.19
N LYS A 82 -4.79 -20.02 -13.65
CA LYS A 82 -6.01 -20.43 -14.37
C LYS A 82 -5.90 -21.82 -14.99
N ARG A 83 -5.18 -22.75 -14.36
CA ARG A 83 -5.02 -24.15 -14.79
C ARG A 83 -6.14 -25.02 -14.21
N GLU A 84 -7.35 -24.90 -14.78
CA GLU A 84 -8.59 -25.43 -14.17
C GLU A 84 -8.59 -26.93 -13.90
N GLN A 85 -8.07 -27.76 -14.81
CA GLN A 85 -8.08 -29.21 -14.61
C GLN A 85 -7.24 -29.60 -13.39
N GLY A 86 -6.03 -29.05 -13.27
CA GLY A 86 -5.18 -29.28 -12.11
C GLY A 86 -5.84 -28.80 -10.81
N VAL A 87 -6.57 -27.68 -10.83
CA VAL A 87 -7.34 -27.23 -9.66
C VAL A 87 -8.37 -28.28 -9.24
N LYS A 88 -9.11 -28.85 -10.20
CA LYS A 88 -10.13 -29.88 -9.91
C LYS A 88 -9.49 -31.12 -9.30
N ASP A 89 -8.40 -31.61 -9.88
CA ASP A 89 -7.75 -32.84 -9.45
C ASP A 89 -7.24 -32.71 -8.00
N ILE A 90 -6.50 -31.62 -7.71
CA ILE A 90 -5.97 -31.37 -6.36
C ILE A 90 -7.11 -31.07 -5.36
N TYR A 91 -8.16 -30.38 -5.78
CA TYR A 91 -9.32 -30.12 -4.92
C TYR A 91 -10.00 -31.42 -4.48
N VAL A 92 -10.25 -32.33 -5.42
CA VAL A 92 -10.87 -33.64 -5.15
C VAL A 92 -9.97 -34.46 -4.21
N GLU A 93 -8.67 -34.49 -4.47
CA GLU A 93 -7.72 -35.21 -3.63
C GLU A 93 -7.72 -34.70 -2.18
N LEU A 94 -7.60 -33.38 -1.98
CA LEU A 94 -7.59 -32.77 -0.65
C LEU A 94 -8.93 -32.96 0.08
N ARG A 95 -10.05 -32.89 -0.65
CA ARG A 95 -11.40 -33.08 -0.08
C ARG A 95 -11.63 -34.52 0.35
N ASP A 96 -11.33 -35.48 -0.52
CA ASP A 96 -11.68 -36.89 -0.30
C ASP A 96 -10.80 -37.53 0.77
N ASN A 97 -9.57 -37.03 0.94
CA ASN A 97 -8.65 -37.47 2.00
C ASN A 97 -8.67 -36.55 3.23
N PHE A 98 -9.65 -35.64 3.36
CA PHE A 98 -9.64 -34.62 4.42
C PHE A 98 -9.58 -35.21 5.84
N GLY A 99 -10.22 -36.36 6.06
CA GLY A 99 -10.20 -37.08 7.33
C GLY A 99 -8.80 -37.58 7.72
N ASP A 100 -7.92 -37.83 6.75
CA ASP A 100 -6.57 -38.35 6.96
C ASP A 100 -5.54 -37.24 7.17
N ILE A 101 -5.91 -35.98 6.91
CA ILE A 101 -5.02 -34.83 7.08
C ILE A 101 -4.72 -34.61 8.57
N PRO A 102 -3.46 -34.43 8.98
CA PRO A 102 -3.11 -34.11 10.36
C PRO A 102 -3.84 -32.88 10.88
N GLN A 103 -4.34 -32.97 12.12
CA GLN A 103 -5.26 -31.99 12.72
C GLN A 103 -4.75 -30.55 12.62
N TYR A 104 -3.49 -30.29 12.97
CA TYR A 104 -2.88 -28.95 12.94
C TYR A 104 -2.70 -28.37 11.52
N VAL A 105 -2.87 -29.16 10.46
CA VAL A 105 -2.79 -28.74 9.05
C VAL A 105 -4.18 -28.54 8.43
N ARG A 106 -5.20 -29.21 8.97
CA ARG A 106 -6.56 -29.20 8.41
C ARG A 106 -7.10 -27.78 8.23
N GLY A 107 -6.84 -26.88 9.17
CA GLY A 107 -7.26 -25.48 9.09
C GLY A 107 -6.84 -24.82 7.78
N LEU A 108 -5.55 -24.92 7.43
CA LEU A 108 -4.99 -24.36 6.18
C LEU A 108 -5.63 -24.97 4.93
N VAL A 109 -5.92 -26.27 4.96
CA VAL A 109 -6.53 -26.98 3.84
C VAL A 109 -8.01 -26.58 3.67
N VAL A 110 -8.78 -26.50 4.76
CA VAL A 110 -10.19 -26.06 4.72
C VAL A 110 -10.32 -24.67 4.12
N GLN A 111 -9.46 -23.74 4.54
CA GLN A 111 -9.47 -22.36 4.02
C GLN A 111 -9.30 -22.35 2.50
N SER A 112 -8.30 -23.07 1.99
CA SER A 112 -8.03 -23.18 0.55
C SER A 112 -9.21 -23.81 -0.19
N LEU A 113 -9.73 -24.93 0.30
CA LEU A 113 -10.87 -25.62 -0.33
C LEU A 113 -12.13 -24.74 -0.35
N ARG A 114 -12.50 -24.11 0.77
CA ARG A 114 -13.65 -23.19 0.83
C ARG A 114 -13.50 -22.05 -0.17
N ASN A 115 -12.36 -21.36 -0.14
CA ASN A 115 -12.12 -20.21 -1.00
C ASN A 115 -12.14 -20.59 -2.49
N ILE A 116 -11.52 -21.72 -2.87
CA ILE A 116 -11.51 -22.21 -4.26
C ILE A 116 -12.92 -22.61 -4.71
N ARG A 117 -13.71 -23.30 -3.89
CA ARG A 117 -15.10 -23.64 -4.26
C ARG A 117 -15.89 -22.40 -4.64
N GLU A 118 -15.78 -21.32 -3.87
CA GLU A 118 -16.53 -20.09 -4.17
C GLU A 118 -16.00 -19.32 -5.38
N LEU A 119 -14.71 -19.48 -5.73
CA LEU A 119 -14.15 -18.90 -6.96
C LEU A 119 -14.65 -19.60 -8.21
N TYR A 120 -14.93 -20.90 -8.11
CA TYR A 120 -15.42 -21.73 -9.21
C TYR A 120 -16.95 -21.92 -9.18
N TYR A 121 -17.67 -21.13 -8.38
CA TYR A 121 -19.11 -21.27 -8.15
C TYR A 121 -19.94 -21.37 -9.45
N GLU A 122 -19.67 -20.51 -10.43
CA GLU A 122 -20.38 -20.51 -11.72
C GLU A 122 -19.76 -21.46 -12.74
N SER A 123 -18.43 -21.58 -12.74
CA SER A 123 -17.68 -22.32 -13.77
C SER A 123 -17.62 -23.84 -13.55
N ASN A 124 -18.01 -24.33 -12.37
CA ASN A 124 -17.90 -25.76 -12.06
C ASN A 124 -18.92 -26.21 -10.99
N GLU A 125 -20.16 -26.43 -11.43
CA GLU A 125 -21.26 -26.94 -10.58
C GLU A 125 -20.94 -28.28 -9.90
N SER A 126 -20.02 -29.09 -10.47
CA SER A 126 -19.65 -30.39 -9.91
C SER A 126 -18.73 -30.30 -8.67
N MET A 127 -18.17 -29.12 -8.37
CA MET A 127 -17.28 -28.91 -7.23
C MET A 127 -18.06 -28.87 -5.91
N LYS A 128 -18.19 -30.03 -5.28
CA LYS A 128 -18.90 -30.18 -4.00
C LYS A 128 -18.22 -29.40 -2.87
N LYS A 129 -19.03 -28.76 -2.02
CA LYS A 129 -18.58 -28.14 -0.76
C LYS A 129 -17.93 -29.19 0.15
N ILE A 130 -16.83 -28.82 0.80
CA ILE A 130 -16.29 -29.58 1.92
C ILE A 130 -17.19 -29.43 3.15
N ARG A 131 -17.45 -30.53 3.85
CA ARG A 131 -18.02 -30.50 5.20
C ARG A 131 -16.88 -30.36 6.19
N TYR A 132 -16.97 -29.37 7.06
CA TYR A 132 -16.02 -29.19 8.14
C TYR A 132 -16.82 -28.88 9.41
N TRP A 133 -16.52 -29.59 10.49
CA TRP A 133 -17.13 -29.40 11.81
C TRP A 133 -16.01 -29.56 12.83
N SER A 134 -15.51 -28.46 13.36
CA SER A 134 -14.59 -28.49 14.49
C SER A 134 -14.55 -27.11 15.13
N GLU A 135 -14.83 -27.03 16.43
CA GLU A 135 -14.59 -25.84 17.26
C GLU A 135 -13.12 -25.37 17.15
N GLU A 136 -12.21 -26.27 16.78
CA GLU A 136 -10.80 -25.97 16.60
C GLU A 136 -10.51 -24.89 15.54
N TYR A 137 -11.27 -24.86 14.44
CA TYR A 137 -11.08 -23.84 13.39
C TYR A 137 -11.59 -22.46 13.83
N GLU A 138 -12.61 -22.43 14.69
CA GLU A 138 -13.12 -21.19 15.28
C GLU A 138 -12.16 -20.63 16.34
N ASN A 139 -11.39 -21.50 16.99
CA ASN A 139 -10.41 -21.15 18.01
C ASN A 139 -9.08 -20.65 17.43
N ASN A 140 -8.76 -20.93 16.16
CA ASN A 140 -7.62 -20.34 15.46
C ASN A 140 -8.06 -19.06 14.70
N PRO A 141 -7.63 -17.84 15.12
CA PRO A 141 -8.08 -16.60 14.50
C PRO A 141 -7.76 -16.49 13.01
N VAL A 142 -6.67 -17.09 12.55
CA VAL A 142 -6.27 -17.05 11.14
C VAL A 142 -7.18 -17.94 10.31
N ASP A 143 -7.42 -19.16 10.78
CA ASP A 143 -8.29 -20.11 10.09
C ASP A 143 -9.72 -19.59 10.03
N LYS A 144 -10.25 -19.13 11.16
CA LYS A 144 -11.54 -18.44 11.26
C LYS A 144 -11.64 -17.27 10.28
N GLY A 145 -10.62 -16.41 10.24
CA GLY A 145 -10.60 -15.24 9.38
C GLY A 145 -10.75 -15.58 7.90
N PHE A 146 -9.97 -16.55 7.40
CA PHE A 146 -10.03 -16.94 6.00
C PHE A 146 -11.28 -17.76 5.64
N ILE A 147 -11.82 -18.55 6.59
CA ILE A 147 -13.13 -19.20 6.42
C ILE A 147 -14.22 -18.14 6.27
N LEU A 148 -14.27 -17.14 7.14
CA LEU A 148 -15.23 -16.02 7.05
C LEU A 148 -15.12 -15.27 5.71
N MET A 149 -13.92 -15.09 5.16
CA MET A 149 -13.75 -14.49 3.82
C MET A 149 -14.33 -15.38 2.70
N ALA A 150 -14.20 -16.70 2.82
CA ALA A 150 -14.81 -17.62 1.86
C ALA A 150 -16.34 -17.61 2.00
N ASP A 151 -16.87 -17.65 3.22
CA ASP A 151 -18.30 -17.52 3.51
C ASP A 151 -18.86 -16.20 2.97
N ALA A 152 -18.10 -15.11 3.10
CA ALA A 152 -18.47 -13.83 2.53
C ALA A 152 -18.59 -13.88 1.00
N ARG A 153 -17.70 -14.62 0.32
CA ARG A 153 -17.78 -14.79 -1.14
C ARG A 153 -18.99 -15.62 -1.53
N GLU A 154 -19.32 -16.66 -0.75
CA GLU A 154 -20.55 -17.43 -0.92
C GLU A 154 -21.77 -16.50 -0.90
N LYS A 155 -21.88 -15.63 0.12
CA LYS A 155 -22.96 -14.65 0.23
C LYS A 155 -22.97 -13.64 -0.91
N LYS A 156 -21.80 -13.19 -1.37
CA LYS A 156 -21.69 -12.32 -2.54
C LYS A 156 -22.19 -13.02 -3.82
N ASN A 157 -21.88 -14.30 -3.99
CA ASN A 157 -22.33 -15.09 -5.15
C ASN A 157 -23.86 -15.31 -5.12
N GLU A 158 -24.46 -15.36 -3.93
CA GLU A 158 -25.92 -15.35 -3.71
C GLU A 158 -26.57 -13.96 -3.89
N GLY A 159 -25.79 -12.90 -4.18
CA GLY A 159 -26.27 -11.51 -4.29
C GLY A 159 -26.50 -10.81 -2.94
N ARG A 160 -26.12 -11.42 -1.82
CA ARG A 160 -26.31 -10.93 -0.44
C ARG A 160 -25.12 -10.09 0.02
N TYR A 161 -24.97 -8.90 -0.58
CA TYR A 161 -23.82 -8.02 -0.38
C TYR A 161 -23.66 -7.49 1.06
N GLU A 162 -24.75 -7.24 1.78
CA GLU A 162 -24.70 -6.76 3.17
C GLU A 162 -24.07 -7.81 4.10
N GLU A 163 -24.52 -9.05 4.00
CA GLU A 163 -23.96 -10.17 4.77
C GLU A 163 -22.52 -10.48 4.38
N ALA A 164 -22.21 -10.45 3.08
CA ALA A 164 -20.84 -10.57 2.60
C ALA A 164 -19.92 -9.48 3.18
N THR A 165 -20.44 -8.27 3.36
CA THR A 165 -19.70 -7.16 3.98
C THR A 165 -19.46 -7.42 5.45
N GLN A 166 -20.49 -7.81 6.20
CA GLN A 166 -20.38 -8.10 7.62
C GLN A 166 -19.37 -9.23 7.91
N LEU A 167 -19.41 -10.32 7.11
CA LEU A 167 -18.46 -11.43 7.23
C LEU A 167 -17.01 -11.00 6.95
N ASN A 168 -16.77 -10.14 5.93
CA ASN A 168 -15.43 -9.60 5.71
C ASN A 168 -14.95 -8.68 6.85
N ILE A 169 -15.84 -7.96 7.53
CA ILE A 169 -15.48 -7.14 8.69
C ILE A 169 -15.06 -8.01 9.87
N GLU A 170 -15.77 -9.11 10.11
CA GLU A 170 -15.40 -10.09 11.14
C GLU A 170 -14.08 -10.78 10.81
N ALA A 171 -13.88 -11.15 9.54
CA ALA A 171 -12.60 -11.67 9.06
C ALA A 171 -11.45 -10.67 9.30
N PHE A 172 -11.68 -9.39 8.96
CA PHE A 172 -10.69 -8.33 9.20
C PHE A 172 -10.32 -8.22 10.69
N LYS A 173 -11.31 -8.29 11.60
CA LYS A 173 -11.05 -8.20 13.05
C LYS A 173 -10.18 -9.38 13.50
N ALA A 174 -10.55 -10.61 13.15
CA ALA A 174 -9.79 -11.81 13.49
C ALA A 174 -8.35 -11.78 12.95
N LEU A 175 -8.18 -11.35 11.69
CA LEU A 175 -6.88 -11.29 11.00
C LEU A 175 -6.06 -10.04 11.36
N LYS A 176 -6.62 -9.09 12.08
CA LYS A 176 -5.90 -7.96 12.66
C LYS A 176 -5.28 -8.32 14.00
N ASP A 177 -5.97 -9.13 14.80
CA ASP A 177 -5.47 -9.62 16.09
C ASP A 177 -4.25 -10.52 15.93
N VAL A 178 -4.24 -11.36 14.90
CA VAL A 178 -3.03 -12.05 14.41
C VAL A 178 -2.61 -11.36 13.13
N PRO A 179 -1.70 -10.37 13.16
CA PRO A 179 -1.50 -9.41 12.08
C PRO A 179 -1.10 -10.11 10.78
N HIS A 180 -2.11 -10.44 9.97
CA HIS A 180 -1.98 -11.19 8.73
C HIS A 180 -2.30 -10.25 7.55
N PRO A 181 -1.30 -9.58 6.95
CA PRO A 181 -1.52 -8.46 6.04
C PRO A 181 -2.40 -8.81 4.84
N SER A 182 -2.24 -10.01 4.27
CA SER A 182 -3.02 -10.43 3.11
C SER A 182 -4.50 -10.66 3.45
N GLY A 183 -4.82 -11.05 4.68
CA GLY A 183 -6.18 -11.20 5.16
C GLY A 183 -6.81 -9.83 5.41
N ILE A 184 -6.12 -8.98 6.16
CA ILE A 184 -6.54 -7.60 6.46
C ILE A 184 -6.84 -6.81 5.17
N VAL A 185 -5.88 -6.76 4.25
CA VAL A 185 -6.04 -6.06 2.96
C VAL A 185 -7.06 -6.78 2.08
N GLY A 186 -7.08 -8.12 2.06
CA GLY A 186 -8.04 -8.90 1.29
C GLY A 186 -9.50 -8.63 1.69
N SER A 187 -9.80 -8.58 2.99
CA SER A 187 -11.14 -8.27 3.50
C SER A 187 -11.59 -6.87 3.08
N LEU A 188 -10.74 -5.86 3.24
CA LEU A 188 -11.06 -4.48 2.85
C LEU A 188 -11.19 -4.33 1.32
N ASN A 189 -10.36 -5.05 0.55
CA ASN A 189 -10.42 -5.09 -0.90
C ASN A 189 -11.72 -5.72 -1.40
N ASN A 190 -12.14 -6.84 -0.81
CA ASN A 190 -13.40 -7.49 -1.14
C ASN A 190 -14.58 -6.53 -0.94
N ILE A 191 -14.67 -5.88 0.22
CA ILE A 191 -15.75 -4.93 0.52
C ILE A 191 -15.72 -3.76 -0.47
N SER A 192 -14.56 -3.14 -0.67
CA SER A 192 -14.42 -1.99 -1.57
C SER A 192 -14.80 -2.33 -3.00
N TRP A 193 -14.34 -3.48 -3.51
CA TRP A 193 -14.59 -3.91 -4.88
C TRP A 193 -16.02 -4.39 -5.10
N TRP A 194 -16.57 -5.23 -4.20
CA TRP A 194 -17.91 -5.79 -4.35
C TRP A 194 -19.02 -4.75 -4.20
N LEU A 195 -18.77 -3.69 -3.43
CA LEU A 195 -19.75 -2.61 -3.24
C LEU A 195 -19.58 -1.46 -4.22
N LYS A 196 -18.53 -1.42 -5.07
CA LYS A 196 -18.25 -0.26 -5.94
C LYS A 196 -19.45 0.13 -6.83
N ASP A 197 -20.18 -0.87 -7.31
CA ASP A 197 -21.38 -0.72 -8.14
C ASP A 197 -22.71 -0.87 -7.35
N VAL A 198 -22.65 -1.16 -6.04
CA VAL A 198 -23.82 -1.44 -5.18
C VAL A 198 -24.04 -0.33 -4.15
N ASP A 199 -23.00 0.01 -3.38
CA ASP A 199 -22.95 1.13 -2.45
C ASP A 199 -21.60 1.86 -2.56
N LYS A 200 -21.58 2.87 -3.43
CA LYS A 200 -20.40 3.68 -3.74
C LYS A 200 -19.80 4.37 -2.52
N SER A 201 -20.63 4.81 -1.57
CA SER A 201 -20.20 5.54 -0.39
C SER A 201 -19.45 4.62 0.57
N ILE A 202 -20.03 3.45 0.87
CA ILE A 202 -19.37 2.45 1.70
C ILE A 202 -18.11 1.94 1.01
N ALA A 203 -18.16 1.65 -0.29
CA ALA A 203 -16.97 1.26 -1.06
C ALA A 203 -15.83 2.28 -0.91
N LEU A 204 -16.13 3.58 -1.04
CA LEU A 204 -15.16 4.66 -0.87
C LEU A 204 -14.56 4.67 0.54
N ASN A 205 -15.37 4.54 1.59
CA ASN A 205 -14.85 4.50 2.96
C ASN A 205 -13.86 3.35 3.19
N PHE A 206 -14.20 2.15 2.72
CA PHE A 206 -13.36 0.97 2.86
C PHE A 206 -12.07 1.08 2.04
N SER A 207 -12.09 1.78 0.90
CA SER A 207 -10.89 2.08 0.11
C SER A 207 -9.87 2.94 0.89
N LEU A 208 -10.33 3.79 1.82
CA LEU A 208 -9.44 4.57 2.70
C LEU A 208 -8.69 3.67 3.69
N GLY A 209 -9.42 2.74 4.31
CA GLY A 209 -8.84 1.73 5.19
C GLY A 209 -7.87 0.84 4.43
N LEU A 210 -8.23 0.44 3.20
CA LEU A 210 -7.38 -0.33 2.31
C LEU A 210 -6.07 0.40 2.03
N GLY A 211 -6.13 1.67 1.63
CA GLY A 211 -4.95 2.50 1.39
C GLY A 211 -4.04 2.62 2.61
N PHE A 212 -4.62 2.73 3.81
CA PHE A 212 -3.87 2.77 5.07
C PHE A 212 -3.10 1.47 5.31
N TYR A 213 -3.77 0.31 5.27
CA TYR A 213 -3.09 -0.96 5.55
C TYR A 213 -2.14 -1.42 4.45
N LEU A 214 -2.33 -0.97 3.20
CA LEU A 214 -1.32 -1.10 2.14
C LEU A 214 -0.03 -0.38 2.53
N GLY A 215 -0.12 0.90 2.91
CA GLY A 215 1.04 1.70 3.32
C GLY A 215 1.71 1.16 4.58
N TYR A 216 0.94 0.55 5.48
CA TYR A 216 1.45 -0.05 6.71
C TYR A 216 2.24 -1.33 6.46
N TYR A 217 1.70 -2.29 5.69
CA TYR A 217 2.24 -3.64 5.67
C TYR A 217 3.13 -3.99 4.48
N PHE A 218 3.01 -3.30 3.35
CA PHE A 218 3.63 -3.73 2.11
C PHE A 218 4.69 -2.75 1.61
N ASP A 219 5.74 -3.31 1.01
CA ASP A 219 6.80 -2.58 0.31
C ASP A 219 6.36 -2.30 -1.14
N ASP A 220 6.91 -1.24 -1.75
CA ASP A 220 6.42 -0.63 -3.01
C ASP A 220 6.36 -1.58 -4.22
N ASP A 221 7.21 -2.59 -4.23
CA ASP A 221 7.37 -3.57 -5.30
C ASP A 221 6.51 -4.84 -5.09
N ASN A 222 5.79 -4.94 -3.96
CA ASN A 222 4.97 -6.10 -3.66
C ASN A 222 3.74 -6.14 -4.57
N CYS A 223 3.59 -7.24 -5.32
CA CYS A 223 2.51 -7.42 -6.28
C CYS A 223 1.09 -7.29 -5.70
N LYS A 224 0.88 -7.55 -4.40
CA LYS A 224 -0.43 -7.40 -3.75
C LYS A 224 -0.87 -5.93 -3.66
N ILE A 225 0.06 -4.98 -3.64
CA ILE A 225 -0.25 -3.56 -3.63
C ILE A 225 -1.06 -3.19 -4.88
N PHE A 226 -0.72 -3.74 -6.05
CA PHE A 226 -1.29 -3.30 -7.32
C PHE A 226 -2.76 -3.65 -7.48
N ASN A 227 -3.18 -4.84 -7.05
CA ASN A 227 -4.61 -5.22 -7.07
C ASN A 227 -5.45 -4.29 -6.17
N SER A 228 -4.89 -3.90 -5.03
CA SER A 228 -5.59 -3.01 -4.11
C SER A 228 -5.51 -1.55 -4.52
N LEU A 229 -4.42 -1.09 -5.12
CA LEU A 229 -4.36 0.25 -5.73
C LEU A 229 -5.31 0.36 -6.93
N ASP A 230 -5.47 -0.70 -7.72
CA ASP A 230 -6.49 -0.79 -8.76
C ASP A 230 -7.90 -0.62 -8.18
N THR A 231 -8.21 -1.38 -7.13
CA THR A 231 -9.50 -1.25 -6.41
C THR A 231 -9.72 0.17 -5.88
N ILE A 232 -8.74 0.76 -5.19
CA ILE A 232 -8.85 2.13 -4.66
C ILE A 232 -9.06 3.14 -5.79
N PHE A 233 -8.28 3.03 -6.87
CA PHE A 233 -8.34 3.93 -8.01
C PHE A 233 -9.72 3.89 -8.69
N GLN A 234 -10.25 2.70 -8.96
CA GLN A 234 -11.57 2.53 -9.58
C GLN A 234 -12.71 3.03 -8.68
N VAL A 235 -12.67 2.70 -7.38
CA VAL A 235 -13.67 3.19 -6.42
C VAL A 235 -13.66 4.71 -6.33
N GLN A 236 -12.48 5.34 -6.22
CA GLN A 236 -12.37 6.80 -6.19
C GLN A 236 -12.85 7.44 -7.49
N LYS A 237 -12.58 6.80 -8.63
CA LYS A 237 -13.05 7.24 -9.95
C LYS A 237 -14.57 7.24 -10.05
N GLU A 238 -15.21 6.15 -9.66
CA GLU A 238 -16.67 5.99 -9.69
C GLU A 238 -17.39 6.94 -8.72
N ASN A 239 -16.67 7.46 -7.73
CA ASN A 239 -17.13 8.42 -6.72
C ASN A 239 -16.73 9.89 -7.02
N ASN A 240 -16.01 10.18 -8.10
CA ASN A 240 -15.41 11.50 -8.36
C ASN A 240 -14.55 12.04 -7.19
N ASP A 241 -13.93 11.15 -6.42
CA ASP A 241 -13.12 11.54 -5.27
C ASP A 241 -11.77 12.14 -5.71
N PRO A 242 -11.43 13.38 -5.31
CA PRO A 242 -10.19 14.04 -5.75
C PRO A 242 -8.90 13.32 -5.33
N MET A 243 -8.96 12.41 -4.36
CA MET A 243 -7.79 11.65 -3.94
C MET A 243 -7.30 10.68 -5.03
N ILE A 244 -8.11 10.41 -6.06
CA ILE A 244 -7.70 9.62 -7.23
C ILE A 244 -6.37 10.09 -7.83
N TYR A 245 -6.10 11.40 -7.83
CA TYR A 245 -4.85 11.93 -8.37
C TYR A 245 -3.63 11.54 -7.52
N GLU A 246 -3.78 11.50 -6.19
CA GLU A 246 -2.71 11.05 -5.29
C GLU A 246 -2.55 9.53 -5.35
N THR A 247 -3.66 8.78 -5.43
CA THR A 247 -3.64 7.33 -5.65
C THR A 247 -2.93 6.99 -6.97
N ALA A 248 -3.22 7.72 -8.05
CA ALA A 248 -2.56 7.54 -9.34
C ALA A 248 -1.05 7.81 -9.25
N PHE A 249 -0.64 8.84 -8.49
CA PHE A 249 0.76 9.14 -8.25
C PHE A 249 1.46 8.02 -7.47
N ILE A 250 0.87 7.54 -6.38
CA ILE A 250 1.37 6.39 -5.60
C ILE A 250 1.49 5.15 -6.51
N PHE A 251 0.43 4.84 -7.26
CA PHE A 251 0.40 3.70 -8.19
C PHE A 251 1.54 3.80 -9.21
N SER A 252 1.72 4.96 -9.85
CA SER A 252 2.82 5.17 -10.80
C SER A 252 4.20 4.99 -10.16
N LYS A 253 4.38 5.37 -8.90
CA LYS A 253 5.66 5.23 -8.20
C LYS A 253 5.94 3.77 -7.81
N CYS A 254 4.95 3.05 -7.29
CA CYS A 254 5.05 1.61 -7.09
C CYS A 254 5.34 0.87 -8.40
N LEU A 255 4.64 1.22 -9.48
CA LEU A 255 4.84 0.59 -10.80
C LEU A 255 6.24 0.84 -11.37
N SER A 256 6.89 1.94 -11.01
CA SER A 256 8.28 2.21 -11.42
C SER A 256 9.33 1.35 -10.72
N LYS A 257 8.96 0.66 -9.63
CA LYS A 257 9.85 -0.18 -8.82
C LYS A 257 9.85 -1.66 -9.23
N VAL A 258 8.89 -2.08 -10.06
CA VAL A 258 8.79 -3.48 -10.49
C VAL A 258 9.61 -3.71 -11.75
N ASP A 259 10.17 -4.91 -11.88
CA ASP A 259 10.86 -5.34 -13.09
C ASP A 259 9.89 -5.50 -14.29
N LYS A 260 10.47 -5.69 -15.47
CA LYS A 260 9.74 -5.78 -16.74
C LYS A 260 8.78 -6.97 -16.79
N GLU A 261 9.15 -8.11 -16.22
CA GLU A 261 8.34 -9.33 -16.24
C GLU A 261 7.10 -9.16 -15.37
N ARG A 262 7.30 -8.70 -14.12
CA ARG A 262 6.20 -8.36 -13.21
C ARG A 262 5.30 -7.28 -13.79
N CYS A 263 5.87 -6.24 -14.41
CA CYS A 263 5.09 -5.19 -15.08
C CYS A 263 4.17 -5.76 -16.18
N ASN A 264 4.62 -6.75 -16.95
CA ASN A 264 3.80 -7.40 -17.97
C ASN A 264 2.65 -8.21 -17.36
N ILE A 265 2.89 -8.90 -16.25
CA ILE A 265 1.83 -9.61 -15.50
C ILE A 265 0.79 -8.61 -14.99
N LEU A 266 1.23 -7.51 -14.37
CA LEU A 266 0.35 -6.46 -13.86
C LEU A 266 -0.49 -5.81 -14.96
N LYS A 267 0.07 -5.55 -16.15
CA LYS A 267 -0.71 -5.04 -17.28
C LYS A 267 -1.84 -5.96 -17.72
N ARG A 268 -1.72 -7.28 -17.51
CA ARG A 268 -2.82 -8.23 -17.77
C ARG A 268 -3.88 -8.21 -16.66
N GLN A 269 -3.51 -7.84 -15.43
CA GLN A 269 -4.39 -7.84 -14.26
C GLN A 269 -5.15 -6.52 -14.08
N CYS A 270 -4.43 -5.38 -14.15
CA CYS A 270 -4.97 -4.03 -13.92
C CYS A 270 -4.61 -3.05 -15.06
N GLY A 271 -4.55 -3.56 -16.29
CA GLY A 271 -4.11 -2.81 -17.47
C GLY A 271 -4.92 -1.55 -17.76
N GLU A 272 -6.22 -1.55 -17.45
CA GLU A 272 -7.07 -0.36 -17.65
C GLU A 272 -6.62 0.80 -16.75
N SER A 273 -6.49 0.56 -15.44
CA SER A 273 -6.03 1.58 -14.48
C SER A 273 -4.62 2.05 -14.81
N ILE A 274 -3.70 1.13 -15.13
CA ILE A 274 -2.33 1.47 -15.54
C ILE A 274 -2.33 2.42 -16.75
N ASN A 275 -3.16 2.14 -17.76
CA ASN A 275 -3.27 3.00 -18.94
C ASN A 275 -3.86 4.38 -18.61
N GLN A 276 -4.72 4.46 -17.59
CA GLN A 276 -5.34 5.71 -17.16
C GLN A 276 -4.40 6.59 -16.33
N LEU A 277 -3.35 6.03 -15.72
CA LEU A 277 -2.37 6.80 -14.91
C LEU A 277 -1.77 7.98 -15.68
N LYS A 278 -1.52 7.85 -16.99
CA LYS A 278 -0.96 8.93 -17.83
C LYS A 278 -1.86 10.17 -17.93
N TYR A 279 -3.13 10.06 -17.56
CA TYR A 279 -4.10 11.16 -17.55
C TYR A 279 -4.35 11.74 -16.14
N CYS A 280 -3.81 11.10 -15.09
CA CYS A 280 -4.00 11.51 -13.70
C CYS A 280 -2.70 11.95 -13.03
N VAL A 281 -1.57 11.38 -13.42
CA VAL A 281 -0.26 11.65 -12.82
C VAL A 281 0.30 12.98 -13.33
N PHE A 282 0.72 13.84 -12.40
CA PHE A 282 1.25 15.14 -12.76
C PHE A 282 2.27 15.68 -11.74
N ASN A 283 3.13 16.58 -12.20
CA ASN A 283 4.07 17.35 -11.37
C ASN A 283 3.52 18.76 -11.06
N LEU A 284 3.99 19.41 -10.00
CA LEU A 284 3.58 20.77 -9.66
C LEU A 284 4.45 21.83 -10.36
N ASP A 285 5.64 21.46 -10.84
CA ASP A 285 6.60 22.40 -11.43
C ASP A 285 6.38 22.62 -12.92
N ASN A 286 5.52 23.59 -13.24
CA ASN A 286 5.27 24.04 -14.60
C ASN A 286 5.31 25.57 -14.69
N SER A 287 6.12 26.10 -15.61
CA SER A 287 6.12 27.52 -15.97
C SER A 287 4.95 27.91 -16.88
N TYR A 288 4.45 26.95 -17.67
CA TYR A 288 3.32 27.10 -18.61
C TYR A 288 2.50 25.80 -18.72
N TYR A 289 1.23 25.93 -19.12
CA TYR A 289 0.36 24.82 -19.49
C TYR A 289 0.03 24.85 -20.98
N LEU A 290 -0.02 23.68 -21.62
CA LEU A 290 -0.46 23.55 -23.01
C LEU A 290 -1.94 23.88 -23.15
N ASN A 291 -2.30 24.65 -24.18
CA ASN A 291 -3.68 24.94 -24.54
C ASN A 291 -4.30 23.76 -25.32
N THR A 292 -4.72 22.72 -24.61
CA THR A 292 -5.38 21.54 -25.19
C THR A 292 -6.85 21.79 -25.51
N LYS A 293 -7.45 20.98 -26.39
CA LYS A 293 -8.89 21.08 -26.72
C LYS A 293 -9.74 20.90 -25.46
N THR A 294 -9.38 19.90 -24.65
CA THR A 294 -10.05 19.57 -23.39
C THR A 294 -10.08 20.77 -22.44
N LEU A 295 -8.94 21.43 -22.21
CA LEU A 295 -8.85 22.55 -21.28
C LEU A 295 -9.71 23.74 -21.73
N ARG A 296 -9.60 24.15 -23.00
CA ARG A 296 -10.34 25.33 -23.49
C ARG A 296 -11.83 25.06 -23.63
N ASN A 297 -12.23 23.85 -24.05
CA ASN A 297 -13.64 23.49 -24.16
C ASN A 297 -14.30 23.48 -22.78
N PHE A 298 -13.62 22.92 -21.77
CA PHE A 298 -14.08 22.96 -20.40
C PHE A 298 -14.28 24.40 -19.91
N ILE A 299 -13.26 25.26 -20.04
CA ILE A 299 -13.35 26.65 -19.58
C ILE A 299 -14.46 27.40 -20.33
N LYS A 300 -14.60 27.18 -21.64
CA LYS A 300 -15.68 27.79 -22.44
C LYS A 300 -17.05 27.37 -21.91
N GLN A 301 -17.26 26.07 -21.69
CA GLN A 301 -18.51 25.52 -21.17
C GLN A 301 -18.88 26.08 -19.80
N GLU A 302 -17.93 26.16 -18.87
CA GLU A 302 -18.20 26.68 -17.52
C GLU A 302 -18.47 28.20 -17.52
N ILE A 303 -17.82 28.97 -18.40
CA ILE A 303 -18.15 30.40 -18.60
C ILE A 303 -19.58 30.56 -19.12
N GLU A 304 -19.96 29.79 -20.14
CA GLU A 304 -21.29 29.83 -20.75
C GLU A 304 -22.38 29.38 -19.74
N LYS A 305 -22.14 28.29 -19.02
CA LYS A 305 -23.05 27.73 -18.01
C LYS A 305 -23.26 28.69 -16.84
N GLY A 306 -22.18 29.28 -16.31
CA GLY A 306 -22.25 30.21 -15.19
C GLY A 306 -22.65 31.64 -15.58
N GLN A 307 -22.84 31.92 -16.87
CA GLN A 307 -23.08 33.27 -17.40
C GLN A 307 -22.05 34.31 -16.91
N VAL A 308 -20.80 33.88 -16.71
CA VAL A 308 -19.78 34.70 -16.02
C VAL A 308 -19.33 35.85 -16.92
N PRO A 309 -19.51 37.12 -16.52
CA PRO A 309 -19.02 38.25 -17.29
C PRO A 309 -17.50 38.22 -17.44
N ILE A 310 -17.00 38.50 -18.65
CA ILE A 310 -15.54 38.51 -18.93
C ILE A 310 -14.78 39.43 -17.98
N LYS A 311 -15.41 40.53 -17.54
CA LYS A 311 -14.82 41.48 -16.59
C LYS A 311 -14.48 40.84 -15.24
N GLU A 312 -15.21 39.81 -14.82
CA GLU A 312 -15.00 39.13 -13.53
C GLU A 312 -13.83 38.15 -13.55
N LEU A 313 -13.42 37.66 -14.72
CA LEU A 313 -12.31 36.70 -14.85
C LEU A 313 -10.91 37.31 -14.58
N ASN A 314 -10.84 38.62 -14.30
CA ASN A 314 -9.61 39.36 -13.96
C ASN A 314 -8.47 39.19 -14.99
N ILE A 315 -8.83 39.01 -16.26
CA ILE A 315 -7.92 38.93 -17.41
C ILE A 315 -8.48 39.75 -18.58
N SER A 316 -7.61 40.17 -19.51
CA SER A 316 -8.08 40.95 -20.67
C SER A 316 -8.95 40.11 -21.60
N LYS A 317 -10.00 40.72 -22.17
CA LYS A 317 -10.90 40.08 -23.16
C LYS A 317 -10.11 39.48 -24.34
N ARG A 318 -9.08 40.18 -24.80
CA ARG A 318 -8.20 39.70 -25.88
C ARG A 318 -7.47 38.43 -25.46
N THR A 319 -6.83 38.41 -24.29
CA THR A 319 -6.12 37.24 -23.76
C THR A 319 -7.04 36.04 -23.61
N LEU A 320 -8.24 36.23 -23.06
CA LEU A 320 -9.24 35.17 -22.92
C LEU A 320 -9.64 34.62 -24.29
N ASN A 321 -9.99 35.49 -25.25
CA ASN A 321 -10.38 35.07 -26.59
C ASN A 321 -9.25 34.32 -27.31
N ASP A 322 -8.03 34.85 -27.29
CA ASP A 322 -6.89 34.21 -27.95
C ASP A 322 -6.59 32.82 -27.34
N PHE A 323 -6.90 32.61 -26.05
CA PHE A 323 -6.85 31.31 -25.41
C PHE A 323 -8.01 30.39 -25.84
N LEU A 324 -9.26 30.85 -25.72
CA LEU A 324 -10.44 30.02 -26.03
C LEU A 324 -10.52 29.61 -27.50
N PHE A 325 -10.07 30.47 -28.42
CA PHE A 325 -9.99 30.17 -29.86
C PHE A 325 -8.72 29.41 -30.26
N GLY A 326 -7.84 29.08 -29.30
CA GLY A 326 -6.62 28.30 -29.56
C GLY A 326 -5.53 29.04 -30.33
N LYS A 327 -5.59 30.39 -30.41
CA LYS A 327 -4.53 31.21 -31.02
C LYS A 327 -3.25 31.18 -30.18
N THR A 328 -3.38 31.14 -28.86
CA THR A 328 -2.25 30.93 -27.95
C THR A 328 -2.01 29.44 -27.71
N LYS A 329 -0.76 28.97 -27.90
CA LYS A 329 -0.40 27.56 -27.70
C LYS A 329 -0.28 27.18 -26.22
N GLN A 330 -0.08 28.15 -25.34
CA GLN A 330 0.19 27.96 -23.92
C GLN A 330 -0.47 29.04 -23.06
N ILE A 331 -0.73 28.72 -21.79
CA ILE A 331 -1.26 29.64 -20.77
C ILE A 331 -0.36 29.64 -19.53
N LYS A 332 -0.14 30.82 -18.95
CA LYS A 332 0.60 30.96 -17.69
C LYS A 332 -0.24 30.44 -16.51
N PRO A 333 0.37 29.77 -15.51
CA PRO A 333 -0.32 29.30 -14.30
C PRO A 333 -1.16 30.38 -13.62
N ASN A 334 -0.58 31.58 -13.40
CA ASN A 334 -1.30 32.70 -12.76
C ASN A 334 -2.52 33.15 -13.56
N THR A 335 -2.45 33.13 -14.89
CA THR A 335 -3.59 33.48 -15.76
C THR A 335 -4.69 32.42 -15.64
N LEU A 336 -4.32 31.13 -15.68
CA LEU A 336 -5.28 30.04 -15.51
C LEU A 336 -5.93 30.06 -14.12
N ARG A 337 -5.14 30.30 -13.06
CA ARG A 337 -5.62 30.42 -11.68
C ARG A 337 -6.65 31.55 -11.53
N LYS A 338 -6.43 32.70 -12.17
CA LYS A 338 -7.40 33.82 -12.18
C LYS A 338 -8.73 33.41 -12.83
N ILE A 339 -8.69 32.69 -13.95
CA ILE A 339 -9.90 32.17 -14.59
C ILE A 339 -10.62 31.21 -13.64
N ILE A 340 -9.93 30.16 -13.17
CA ILE A 340 -10.50 29.11 -12.31
C ILE A 340 -11.11 29.70 -11.03
N ASN A 341 -10.45 30.67 -10.40
CA ASN A 341 -10.93 31.28 -9.15
C ASN A 341 -12.24 32.07 -9.32
N ASN A 342 -12.56 32.52 -10.52
CA ASN A 342 -13.79 33.27 -10.82
C ASN A 342 -14.86 32.40 -11.49
N LEU A 343 -14.61 31.10 -11.64
CA LEU A 343 -15.61 30.11 -12.04
C LEU A 343 -16.07 29.32 -10.80
N GLU A 344 -17.23 28.70 -10.91
CA GLU A 344 -17.72 27.71 -9.96
C GLU A 344 -18.13 26.46 -10.74
N PHE A 345 -17.46 25.33 -10.45
CA PHE A 345 -17.67 24.09 -11.17
C PHE A 345 -17.44 22.88 -10.27
N GLU A 346 -18.11 21.79 -10.60
CA GLU A 346 -17.98 20.50 -9.92
C GLU A 346 -16.68 19.81 -10.31
N ILE A 347 -16.05 19.17 -9.33
CA ILE A 347 -14.85 18.37 -9.51
C ILE A 347 -15.27 16.96 -9.90
N ASN A 348 -14.72 16.48 -11.00
CA ASN A 348 -14.86 15.10 -11.44
C ASN A 348 -13.56 14.62 -12.08
N THR A 349 -13.47 13.33 -12.33
CA THR A 349 -12.24 12.73 -12.86
C THR A 349 -11.92 13.08 -14.32
N SER A 350 -12.81 13.80 -15.01
CA SER A 350 -12.58 14.25 -16.39
C SER A 350 -11.92 15.63 -16.48
N LEU A 351 -11.69 16.30 -15.34
CA LEU A 351 -11.04 17.61 -15.32
C LEU A 351 -9.65 17.58 -15.96
N ALA A 352 -9.36 18.61 -16.75
CA ALA A 352 -8.06 18.79 -17.35
C ALA A 352 -6.98 18.95 -16.26
N ILE A 353 -5.89 18.18 -16.35
CA ILE A 353 -4.75 18.22 -15.39
C ILE A 353 -4.30 19.65 -15.02
N PRO A 354 -4.19 20.63 -15.96
CA PRO A 354 -3.82 22.00 -15.60
C PRO A 354 -4.73 22.65 -14.53
N ILE A 355 -6.02 22.32 -14.53
CA ILE A 355 -6.98 22.82 -13.54
C ILE A 355 -6.70 22.17 -12.19
N VAL A 356 -6.59 20.83 -12.17
CA VAL A 356 -6.31 20.06 -10.96
C VAL A 356 -5.00 20.52 -10.31
N LYS A 357 -3.95 20.76 -11.10
CA LYS A 357 -2.67 21.32 -10.63
C LYS A 357 -2.86 22.65 -9.90
N GLU A 358 -3.58 23.59 -10.49
CA GLU A 358 -3.80 24.89 -9.86
C GLU A 358 -4.67 24.81 -8.60
N LEU A 359 -5.65 23.91 -8.57
CA LEU A 359 -6.44 23.64 -7.37
C LEU A 359 -5.58 23.03 -6.25
N LYS A 360 -4.74 22.03 -6.56
CA LYS A 360 -3.83 21.41 -5.59
C LYS A 360 -2.81 22.43 -5.07
N LYS A 361 -2.19 23.24 -5.93
CA LYS A 361 -1.28 24.32 -5.49
C LYS A 361 -1.96 25.30 -4.53
N LYS A 362 -3.20 25.71 -4.84
CA LYS A 362 -3.97 26.61 -3.98
C LYS A 362 -4.26 25.99 -2.60
N ASP A 363 -4.60 24.70 -2.55
CA ASP A 363 -4.80 23.96 -1.30
C ASP A 363 -3.50 23.84 -0.49
N ILE A 364 -2.37 23.52 -1.15
CA ILE A 364 -1.04 23.49 -0.52
C ILE A 364 -0.71 24.84 0.11
N ASP A 365 -0.84 25.92 -0.65
CA ASP A 365 -0.58 27.29 -0.18
C ASP A 365 -1.44 27.61 1.04
N LYS A 366 -2.76 27.35 0.96
CA LYS A 366 -3.71 27.61 2.05
C LYS A 366 -3.33 26.90 3.34
N LYS A 367 -2.99 25.61 3.29
CA LYS A 367 -2.55 24.84 4.47
C LYS A 367 -1.20 25.34 4.99
N PHE A 368 -0.30 25.68 4.07
CA PHE A 368 1.07 26.05 4.40
C PHE A 368 1.16 27.37 5.16
N GLU A 369 0.26 28.32 4.88
CA GLU A 369 0.16 29.60 5.60
C GLU A 369 0.22 29.41 7.13
N GLU A 370 -0.61 28.53 7.67
CA GLU A 370 -0.65 28.28 9.11
C GLU A 370 0.42 27.28 9.57
N ASN A 371 0.63 26.22 8.78
CA ASN A 371 1.48 25.11 9.17
C ASN A 371 2.96 25.49 9.18
N PHE A 372 3.39 26.43 8.34
CA PHE A 372 4.76 26.96 8.39
C PHE A 372 5.08 27.59 9.75
N TYR A 373 4.19 28.43 10.29
CA TYR A 373 4.39 29.05 11.60
C TYR A 373 4.32 28.03 12.75
N LYS A 374 3.51 26.98 12.62
CA LYS A 374 3.51 25.86 13.58
C LYS A 374 4.85 25.12 13.52
N PHE A 375 5.42 24.94 12.34
CA PHE A 375 6.68 24.23 12.10
C PHE A 375 7.89 24.99 12.66
N ILE A 376 8.07 26.26 12.33
CA ILE A 376 9.24 27.04 12.80
C ILE A 376 9.24 27.29 14.31
N LYS A 377 8.08 27.16 14.98
CA LYS A 377 7.97 27.22 16.45
C LYS A 377 8.47 25.95 17.15
N LEU A 378 8.65 24.85 16.43
CA LEU A 378 9.25 23.63 16.98
C LEU A 378 10.74 23.88 17.23
N LYS A 379 11.31 23.20 18.22
CA LYS A 379 12.78 23.14 18.38
C LYS A 379 13.41 22.57 17.11
N VAL A 380 14.61 23.03 16.73
CA VAL A 380 15.34 22.58 15.53
C VAL A 380 15.39 21.04 15.43
N GLU A 381 15.70 20.35 16.53
CA GLU A 381 15.69 18.88 16.58
C GLU A 381 14.34 18.26 16.17
N ASN A 382 13.23 18.84 16.63
CA ASN A 382 11.89 18.39 16.27
C ASN A 382 11.53 18.76 14.83
N GLN A 383 11.96 19.94 14.34
CA GLN A 383 11.82 20.31 12.94
C GLN A 383 12.51 19.29 12.03
N LEU A 384 13.77 18.96 12.33
CA LEU A 384 14.54 17.94 11.61
C LEU A 384 13.85 16.58 11.67
N SER A 385 13.46 16.13 12.86
CA SER A 385 12.82 14.82 13.03
C SER A 385 11.49 14.71 12.27
N GLU A 386 10.62 15.72 12.35
CA GLU A 386 9.30 15.71 11.71
C GLU A 386 9.39 15.92 10.19
N PHE A 387 10.23 16.85 9.73
CA PHE A 387 10.45 17.06 8.30
C PHE A 387 11.07 15.83 7.65
N PHE A 388 12.10 15.24 8.26
CA PHE A 388 12.74 14.04 7.73
C PHE A 388 11.77 12.84 7.75
N THR A 389 10.92 12.72 8.77
CA THR A 389 9.83 11.73 8.77
C THR A 389 8.91 11.91 7.57
N SER A 390 8.45 13.14 7.31
CA SER A 390 7.59 13.47 6.17
C SER A 390 8.29 13.19 4.83
N TYR A 391 9.57 13.54 4.73
CA TYR A 391 10.41 13.28 3.57
C TYR A 391 10.53 11.78 3.26
N LEU A 392 10.80 10.94 4.26
CA LEU A 392 10.98 9.50 4.06
C LEU A 392 9.72 8.80 3.57
N VAL A 393 8.52 9.34 3.85
CA VAL A 393 7.26 8.65 3.51
C VAL A 393 6.68 9.05 2.16
N HIS A 394 6.93 10.28 1.69
CA HIS A 394 6.18 10.87 0.58
C HIS A 394 6.96 10.79 -0.73
N TYR A 395 6.32 10.39 -1.83
CA TYR A 395 7.01 10.34 -3.13
C TYR A 395 7.38 11.70 -3.71
N HIS A 396 6.82 12.80 -3.20
CA HIS A 396 7.22 14.17 -3.55
C HIS A 396 8.66 14.48 -3.15
N ARG A 397 9.27 13.69 -2.26
CA ARG A 397 10.66 13.81 -1.82
C ARG A 397 11.68 13.84 -2.97
N GLN A 398 11.36 13.23 -4.11
CA GLN A 398 12.24 13.19 -5.28
C GLN A 398 12.48 14.59 -5.89
N GLU A 399 11.55 15.51 -5.67
CA GLU A 399 11.62 16.88 -6.17
C GLU A 399 12.19 17.85 -5.13
N VAL A 400 12.41 17.40 -3.89
CA VAL A 400 12.88 18.22 -2.78
C VAL A 400 14.40 18.12 -2.64
N LYS A 401 15.07 19.27 -2.65
CA LYS A 401 16.50 19.39 -2.35
C LYS A 401 16.75 19.24 -0.84
N LEU A 402 16.72 18.01 -0.33
CA LEU A 402 16.79 17.69 1.09
C LEU A 402 17.94 18.42 1.81
N GLU A 403 19.16 18.34 1.29
CA GLU A 403 20.34 18.96 1.90
C GLU A 403 20.17 20.47 2.12
N LYS A 404 19.57 21.16 1.14
CA LYS A 404 19.31 22.60 1.24
C LYS A 404 18.33 22.88 2.39
N VAL A 405 17.22 22.15 2.45
CA VAL A 405 16.17 22.38 3.46
C VAL A 405 16.70 22.06 4.86
N ILE A 406 17.48 20.99 5.02
CA ILE A 406 18.08 20.62 6.31
C ILE A 406 19.04 21.72 6.80
N LYS A 407 19.93 22.23 5.94
CA LYS A 407 20.82 23.36 6.30
C LYS A 407 20.05 24.62 6.68
N GLU A 408 18.95 24.92 5.99
CA GLU A 408 18.09 26.07 6.30
C GLU A 408 17.36 25.90 7.65
N ILE A 409 16.97 24.67 8.02
CA ILE A 409 16.39 24.36 9.34
C ILE A 409 17.46 24.51 10.44
N GLU A 410 18.65 23.93 10.25
CA GLU A 410 19.76 23.95 11.22
C GLU A 410 20.24 25.37 11.53
N SER A 411 20.29 26.23 10.51
CA SER A 411 20.69 27.62 10.63
C SER A 411 19.52 28.56 11.02
N GLU A 412 18.33 28.02 11.26
CA GLU A 412 17.10 28.79 11.54
C GLU A 412 16.81 29.86 10.47
N SER A 413 17.24 29.63 9.23
CA SER A 413 17.15 30.58 8.11
C SER A 413 16.06 30.24 7.09
N LEU A 414 15.32 29.14 7.32
CA LEU A 414 14.19 28.74 6.49
C LEU A 414 13.09 29.80 6.52
N ILE A 415 12.77 30.38 5.36
CA ILE A 415 11.67 31.33 5.19
C ILE A 415 10.66 30.82 4.17
N LYS A 416 9.41 31.24 4.35
CA LYS A 416 8.25 30.77 3.59
C LYS A 416 8.41 30.91 2.07
N GLU A 417 8.99 32.01 1.61
CA GLU A 417 9.19 32.34 0.20
C GLU A 417 10.19 31.40 -0.50
N ARG A 418 11.07 30.75 0.26
CA ARG A 418 12.08 29.82 -0.27
C ARG A 418 11.58 28.38 -0.38
N CYS A 419 10.43 28.07 0.21
CA CYS A 419 9.82 26.74 0.12
C CYS A 419 9.09 26.58 -1.22
N ASP A 420 9.55 25.64 -2.06
CA ASP A 420 8.81 25.18 -3.24
C ASP A 420 7.56 24.38 -2.85
N TYR A 421 6.68 24.08 -3.82
CA TYR A 421 5.40 23.42 -3.53
C TYR A 421 5.56 22.04 -2.89
N TYR A 422 6.63 21.32 -3.20
CA TYR A 422 6.86 19.99 -2.62
C TYR A 422 7.34 20.10 -1.17
N THR A 423 8.24 21.03 -0.87
CA THR A 423 8.68 21.35 0.49
C THR A 423 7.50 21.82 1.34
N ARG A 424 6.62 22.67 0.78
CA ARG A 424 5.36 23.08 1.43
C ARG A 424 4.48 21.89 1.76
N GLU A 425 4.31 20.96 0.82
CA GLU A 425 3.47 19.78 1.04
C GLU A 425 4.06 18.84 2.09
N LEU A 426 5.39 18.65 2.11
CA LEU A 426 6.04 17.89 3.17
C LEU A 426 5.84 18.54 4.56
N ILE A 427 5.92 19.86 4.66
CA ILE A 427 5.65 20.59 5.91
C ILE A 427 4.16 20.48 6.29
N ASN A 428 3.24 20.59 5.34
CA ASN A 428 1.81 20.39 5.58
C ASN A 428 1.52 18.99 6.13
N SER A 429 2.13 17.97 5.54
CA SER A 429 1.97 16.57 5.94
C SER A 429 2.31 16.32 7.42
N ILE A 430 3.23 17.09 8.01
CA ILE A 430 3.57 16.98 9.45
C ILE A 430 2.33 17.18 10.34
N PHE A 431 1.43 18.08 9.94
CA PHE A 431 0.25 18.48 10.72
C PHE A 431 -1.04 17.81 10.25
N GLU A 432 -0.99 16.98 9.21
CA GLU A 432 -2.13 16.19 8.76
C GLU A 432 -2.50 15.13 9.81
N LYS A 433 -3.78 15.07 10.15
CA LYS A 433 -4.27 14.13 11.18
C LYS A 433 -4.26 12.71 10.62
N THR A 434 -3.63 11.79 11.35
CA THR A 434 -3.73 10.37 11.04
C THR A 434 -5.20 9.91 11.10
N PRO A 435 -5.74 9.30 10.03
CA PRO A 435 -7.11 8.82 10.04
C PRO A 435 -7.28 7.70 11.07
N LYS A 436 -8.33 7.79 11.90
CA LYS A 436 -8.71 6.69 12.81
C LYS A 436 -9.46 5.64 12.00
N ILE A 437 -8.76 4.57 11.59
CA ILE A 437 -9.35 3.46 10.85
C ILE A 437 -9.97 2.45 11.82
N GLY A 438 -11.22 2.71 12.25
CA GLY A 438 -12.07 1.73 12.92
C GLY A 438 -12.98 1.04 11.90
N VAL A 439 -12.86 -0.27 11.69
CA VAL A 439 -13.59 -0.96 10.62
C VAL A 439 -15.12 -0.80 10.74
N ASP A 440 -15.67 -0.85 11.96
CA ASP A 440 -17.10 -0.61 12.20
C ASP A 440 -17.52 0.83 11.93
N SER A 441 -16.60 1.78 12.13
CA SER A 441 -16.86 3.18 11.82
C SER A 441 -16.89 3.44 10.32
N LEU A 442 -16.24 2.61 9.49
CA LEU A 442 -16.27 2.74 8.03
C LEU A 442 -17.65 2.38 7.45
N LEU A 443 -18.42 1.51 8.12
CA LEU A 443 -19.81 1.23 7.78
C LEU A 443 -20.75 2.38 8.13
N LYS A 444 -20.52 3.04 9.28
CA LYS A 444 -21.43 4.07 9.82
C LYS A 444 -21.13 5.47 9.29
N ASN A 445 -19.88 5.73 8.93
CA ASN A 445 -19.45 7.01 8.38
C ASN A 445 -19.90 7.11 6.93
N ASN A 446 -21.18 7.28 6.65
CA ASN A 446 -21.63 7.61 5.31
C ASN A 446 -21.03 8.99 4.95
N GLN A 447 -19.87 8.99 4.28
CA GLN A 447 -19.47 10.13 3.49
C GLN A 447 -20.58 10.26 2.45
N ARG A 448 -21.59 11.09 2.73
CA ARG A 448 -22.56 11.51 1.73
C ARG A 448 -21.73 11.78 0.48
N LEU A 449 -22.09 11.18 -0.65
CA LEU A 449 -21.46 11.45 -1.94
C LEU A 449 -21.41 12.98 -2.09
N LYS A 450 -20.24 13.55 -1.80
CA LYS A 450 -20.07 14.99 -1.75
C LYS A 450 -19.69 15.39 -3.14
N THR A 451 -20.56 16.13 -3.80
CA THR A 451 -20.16 16.90 -4.96
C THR A 451 -19.17 17.95 -4.47
N PHE A 452 -17.90 17.80 -4.86
CA PHE A 452 -16.88 18.80 -4.55
C PHE A 452 -16.94 19.89 -5.60
N THR A 453 -16.86 21.15 -5.18
CA THR A 453 -16.65 22.28 -6.10
C THR A 453 -15.20 22.72 -6.05
N ASN A 454 -14.76 23.46 -7.06
CA ASN A 454 -13.45 24.13 -7.04
C ASN A 454 -13.29 25.16 -5.91
N LYS A 455 -14.37 25.56 -5.23
CA LYS A 455 -14.35 26.48 -4.08
C LYS A 455 -14.09 25.75 -2.76
N ASP A 456 -14.64 24.56 -2.60
CA ASP A 456 -14.63 23.82 -1.33
C ASP A 456 -13.70 22.61 -1.31
N ILE A 457 -13.09 22.28 -2.45
CA ILE A 457 -12.14 21.17 -2.56
C ILE A 457 -10.96 21.32 -1.59
N THR A 458 -10.63 20.23 -0.92
CA THR A 458 -9.41 20.06 -0.12
C THR A 458 -8.75 18.75 -0.52
N PHE A 459 -7.44 18.76 -0.74
CA PHE A 459 -6.70 17.55 -1.08
C PHE A 459 -6.11 16.97 0.19
N LYS A 460 -6.83 16.03 0.80
CA LYS A 460 -6.36 15.35 2.02
C LYS A 460 -5.12 14.50 1.72
N GLU A 461 -4.31 14.29 2.75
CA GLU A 461 -3.23 13.31 2.65
C GLU A 461 -3.79 11.90 2.45
N HIS A 462 -3.20 11.16 1.51
CA HIS A 462 -3.60 9.79 1.25
C HIS A 462 -3.26 8.89 2.46
N PRO A 463 -4.20 8.04 2.96
CA PRO A 463 -3.99 7.20 4.14
C PRO A 463 -2.74 6.30 4.10
N PHE A 464 -2.29 5.94 2.89
CA PHE A 464 -1.03 5.25 2.62
C PHE A 464 0.18 5.94 3.25
N TYR A 465 0.34 7.26 3.04
CA TYR A 465 1.44 8.01 3.64
C TYR A 465 1.25 8.15 5.15
N SER A 466 0.01 8.36 5.61
CA SER A 466 -0.28 8.46 7.05
C SER A 466 0.14 7.19 7.80
N ALA A 467 -0.11 6.00 7.23
CA ALA A 467 0.34 4.74 7.80
C ALA A 467 1.86 4.65 7.85
N ARG A 468 2.55 5.02 6.76
CA ARG A 468 4.02 5.04 6.70
C ARG A 468 4.65 5.99 7.71
N LYS A 469 4.04 7.15 7.95
CA LYS A 469 4.49 8.08 9.01
C LYS A 469 4.49 7.41 10.37
N ILE A 470 3.50 6.59 10.70
CA ILE A 470 3.48 5.84 11.97
C ILE A 470 4.71 4.93 12.06
N LEU A 471 5.07 4.24 10.98
CA LEU A 471 6.22 3.33 10.95
C LEU A 471 7.53 4.10 11.15
N VAL A 472 7.74 5.17 10.37
CA VAL A 472 8.96 5.99 10.46
C VAL A 472 9.05 6.67 11.83
N LYS A 473 7.94 7.19 12.38
CA LYS A 473 7.93 7.80 13.72
C LYS A 473 8.33 6.81 14.82
N ARG A 474 8.01 5.52 14.69
CA ARG A 474 8.46 4.49 15.65
C ARG A 474 9.98 4.32 15.63
N PHE A 475 10.61 4.37 14.46
CA PHE A 475 12.07 4.39 14.33
C PHE A 475 12.65 5.69 14.90
N MET A 476 12.14 6.86 14.48
CA MET A 476 12.62 8.18 14.93
C MET A 476 12.48 8.40 16.43
N LYS A 477 11.50 7.76 17.07
CA LYS A 477 11.32 7.78 18.53
C LYS A 477 12.42 7.01 19.26
N ASP A 478 12.85 5.88 18.71
CA ASP A 478 13.86 5.02 19.34
C ASP A 478 15.30 5.41 18.92
N LEU A 479 15.46 6.14 17.82
CA LEU A 479 16.73 6.71 17.38
C LEU A 479 17.26 7.70 18.42
N ASN A 480 18.51 7.51 18.85
CA ASN A 480 19.19 8.47 19.73
C ASN A 480 19.21 9.88 19.10
N LYS A 481 18.54 10.82 19.76
CA LYS A 481 18.38 12.20 19.29
C LYS A 481 19.69 12.96 19.16
N THR A 482 20.69 12.64 19.98
CA THR A 482 22.04 13.21 19.87
C THR A 482 22.68 12.92 18.52
N TYR A 483 22.32 11.81 17.86
CA TYR A 483 22.85 11.41 16.57
C TYR A 483 21.87 11.64 15.41
N LEU A 484 20.75 12.35 15.62
CA LEU A 484 19.75 12.60 14.58
C LEU A 484 20.35 13.38 13.39
N GLN A 485 21.08 14.45 13.69
CA GLN A 485 21.70 15.28 12.66
C GLN A 485 22.74 14.49 11.86
N GLU A 486 23.65 13.80 12.54
CA GLU A 486 24.64 12.91 11.90
C GLU A 486 23.95 11.85 11.03
N PHE A 487 22.86 11.26 11.50
CA PHE A 487 22.09 10.27 10.72
C PHE A 487 21.56 10.88 9.42
N ILE A 488 20.98 12.09 9.47
CA ILE A 488 20.44 12.77 8.29
C ILE A 488 21.57 13.15 7.32
N GLU A 489 22.68 13.68 7.82
CA GLU A 489 23.86 14.03 7.01
C GLU A 489 24.44 12.81 6.29
N LYS A 490 24.54 11.68 6.99
CA LYS A 490 24.98 10.41 6.40
C LYS A 490 23.97 9.89 5.37
N TYR A 491 22.67 9.96 5.66
CA TYR A 491 21.62 9.60 4.71
C TYR A 491 21.69 10.43 3.43
N ILE A 492 21.93 11.74 3.52
CA ILE A 492 22.01 12.63 2.35
C ILE A 492 23.10 12.16 1.36
N LYS A 493 24.25 11.70 1.89
CA LYS A 493 25.41 11.23 1.13
C LYS A 493 25.21 9.88 0.42
N LEU A 494 24.20 9.12 0.81
CA LEU A 494 23.89 7.83 0.17
C LEU A 494 23.43 8.02 -1.27
N ASP A 495 23.76 7.06 -2.12
CA ASP A 495 23.17 6.97 -3.46
C ASP A 495 21.69 6.52 -3.41
N SER A 496 21.01 6.52 -4.55
CA SER A 496 19.60 6.17 -4.63
C SER A 496 19.29 4.74 -4.16
N ASN A 497 20.16 3.77 -4.46
CA ASN A 497 19.96 2.37 -4.09
C ASN A 497 20.16 2.17 -2.58
N GLN A 498 21.22 2.76 -2.02
CA GLN A 498 21.47 2.78 -0.58
C GLN A 498 20.33 3.46 0.19
N LYS A 499 19.76 4.55 -0.34
CA LYS A 499 18.58 5.23 0.24
C LYS A 499 17.36 4.31 0.30
N GLU A 500 17.09 3.57 -0.77
CA GLU A 500 15.97 2.61 -0.79
C GLU A 500 16.16 1.49 0.23
N ILE A 501 17.38 0.98 0.38
CA ILE A 501 17.74 -0.06 1.35
C ILE A 501 17.52 0.45 2.78
N ILE A 502 18.07 1.61 3.15
CA ILE A 502 17.91 2.15 4.51
C ILE A 502 16.46 2.52 4.83
N GLU A 503 15.71 3.01 3.84
CA GLU A 503 14.28 3.29 3.99
C GLU A 503 13.46 2.02 4.22
N LYS A 504 13.73 0.95 3.46
CA LYS A 504 13.10 -0.37 3.67
C LYS A 504 13.40 -0.88 5.08
N PHE A 505 14.62 -0.68 5.58
CA PHE A 505 14.98 -0.98 6.97
C PHE A 505 14.17 -0.14 7.98
N ILE A 506 14.12 1.19 7.81
CA ILE A 506 13.36 2.07 8.72
C ILE A 506 11.87 1.70 8.76
N MET A 507 11.25 1.47 7.60
CA MET A 507 9.84 1.10 7.49
C MET A 507 9.56 -0.23 8.19
N ASN A 508 10.40 -1.25 7.95
CA ASN A 508 10.23 -2.56 8.58
C ASN A 508 10.50 -2.52 10.08
N TYR A 509 11.48 -1.77 10.57
CA TYR A 509 11.68 -1.52 12.00
C TYR A 509 10.37 -1.04 12.66
N GLY A 510 9.71 -0.07 12.03
CA GLY A 510 8.41 0.43 12.49
C GLY A 510 7.28 -0.59 12.35
N ARG A 511 7.25 -1.38 11.27
CA ARG A 511 6.19 -2.36 10.96
C ARG A 511 6.08 -3.46 12.01
N TYR A 512 7.23 -3.97 12.47
CA TYR A 512 7.32 -5.07 13.44
C TYR A 512 7.21 -4.63 14.91
N TYR A 513 7.01 -3.34 15.17
CA TYR A 513 7.03 -2.75 16.52
C TYR A 513 6.05 -3.40 17.50
N GLU A 514 4.83 -3.69 17.03
CA GLU A 514 3.72 -4.16 17.87
C GLU A 514 3.60 -5.68 17.99
N ILE A 515 4.39 -6.46 17.23
CA ILE A 515 4.35 -7.91 17.41
C ILE A 515 4.96 -8.24 18.76
N ARG A 516 4.17 -8.83 19.67
CA ARG A 516 4.65 -9.23 21.02
C ARG A 516 4.73 -10.75 21.20
N ASN A 517 3.93 -11.50 20.45
CA ASN A 517 3.68 -12.93 20.65
C ASN A 517 4.56 -13.84 19.77
N ILE A 518 5.80 -13.44 19.48
CA ILE A 518 6.75 -14.33 18.81
C ILE A 518 7.38 -15.24 19.88
N PRO A 519 7.30 -16.58 19.74
CA PRO A 519 8.00 -17.53 20.61
C PRO A 519 9.47 -17.16 20.76
N LYS A 520 10.05 -17.33 21.97
CA LYS A 520 11.41 -16.85 22.25
C LYS A 520 12.45 -17.48 21.34
N GLU A 521 12.25 -18.74 20.96
CA GLU A 521 13.13 -19.51 20.08
C GLU A 521 13.14 -18.96 18.65
N LEU A 522 12.06 -18.27 18.25
CA LEU A 522 11.85 -17.72 16.92
C LEU A 522 12.23 -16.24 16.79
N ARG A 523 12.73 -15.62 17.85
CA ARG A 523 13.06 -14.19 17.85
C ARG A 523 14.40 -13.96 17.17
N PRO A 524 14.45 -13.17 16.08
CA PRO A 524 15.71 -12.85 15.43
C PRO A 524 16.69 -12.18 16.38
N LYS A 525 17.94 -12.64 16.34
CA LYS A 525 19.06 -12.04 17.07
C LYS A 525 19.78 -11.04 16.17
N VAL A 526 20.28 -9.95 16.75
CA VAL A 526 21.04 -8.94 16.00
C VAL A 526 22.35 -9.58 15.49
N PRO A 527 22.58 -9.61 14.17
CA PRO A 527 23.86 -10.04 13.59
C PRO A 527 25.03 -9.19 14.09
N LYS A 528 26.24 -9.73 14.07
CA LYS A 528 27.44 -9.03 14.57
C LYS A 528 27.76 -7.80 13.71
N GLU A 529 27.55 -7.95 12.40
CA GLU A 529 27.80 -7.00 11.32
C GLU A 529 27.08 -5.67 11.56
N ILE A 530 25.83 -5.72 12.01
CA ILE A 530 25.02 -4.50 12.23
C ILE A 530 25.00 -4.05 13.71
N ASN A 531 25.67 -4.78 14.61
CA ASN A 531 25.57 -4.53 16.05
C ASN A 531 26.15 -3.17 16.45
N VAL A 532 27.16 -2.68 15.72
CA VAL A 532 27.75 -1.34 15.93
C VAL A 532 26.71 -0.25 15.66
N PHE A 533 26.07 -0.30 14.49
CA PHE A 533 24.98 0.59 14.11
C PHE A 533 23.85 0.59 15.16
N VAL A 534 23.37 -0.60 15.54
CA VAL A 534 22.28 -0.74 16.52
C VAL A 534 22.63 -0.12 17.88
N LYS A 535 23.88 -0.32 18.36
CA LYS A 535 24.34 0.24 19.63
C LYS A 535 24.49 1.77 19.57
N LYS A 536 25.13 2.28 18.52
CA LYS A 536 25.38 3.72 18.33
C LYS A 536 24.09 4.53 18.39
N TYR A 537 23.09 4.10 17.64
CA TYR A 537 21.79 4.78 17.58
C TYR A 537 20.78 4.31 18.65
N THR A 538 21.21 3.49 19.60
CA THR A 538 20.40 2.93 20.71
C THR A 538 19.10 2.26 20.27
N LEU A 539 19.10 1.66 19.09
CA LEU A 539 17.90 1.05 18.51
C LEU A 539 17.53 -0.25 19.25
N LYS A 540 16.23 -0.58 19.24
CA LYS A 540 15.77 -1.83 19.86
C LYS A 540 16.25 -3.03 19.07
N ARG A 541 17.14 -3.79 19.69
CA ARG A 541 17.78 -5.00 19.15
C ARG A 541 16.81 -5.91 18.38
N ARG A 542 15.67 -6.26 18.97
CA ARG A 542 14.68 -7.14 18.33
C ARG A 542 14.16 -6.58 17.01
N LEU A 543 13.79 -5.30 16.99
CA LEU A 543 13.23 -4.65 15.80
C LEU A 543 14.30 -4.46 14.72
N SER A 544 15.52 -4.09 15.12
CA SER A 544 16.67 -4.03 14.21
C SER A 544 16.98 -5.39 13.58
N ALA A 545 16.96 -6.46 14.37
CA ALA A 545 17.18 -7.81 13.88
C ALA A 545 16.07 -8.23 12.90
N THR A 546 14.80 -8.11 13.29
CA THR A 546 13.68 -8.46 12.40
C THR A 546 13.72 -7.65 11.11
N SER A 547 14.04 -6.35 11.19
CA SER A 547 14.16 -5.51 10.00
C SER A 547 15.34 -5.89 9.10
N PHE A 548 16.44 -6.39 9.67
CA PHE A 548 17.58 -6.89 8.90
C PHE A 548 17.23 -8.19 8.16
N TYR A 549 16.50 -9.11 8.80
CA TYR A 549 16.11 -10.37 8.16
C TYR A 549 14.99 -10.23 7.13
N VAL A 550 14.47 -9.03 6.89
CA VAL A 550 13.65 -8.76 5.69
C VAL A 550 14.46 -8.93 4.41
N PHE A 551 15.78 -8.68 4.46
CA PHE A 551 16.68 -8.78 3.32
C PHE A 551 17.20 -10.22 3.15
N GLU A 552 17.29 -10.66 1.89
CA GLU A 552 17.66 -12.03 1.49
C GLU A 552 18.87 -12.04 0.56
N GLY A 553 19.63 -13.14 0.58
CA GLY A 553 20.77 -13.35 -0.33
C GLY A 553 21.72 -12.15 -0.39
N GLU A 554 22.00 -11.69 -1.61
CA GLU A 554 22.87 -10.53 -1.87
C GLU A 554 22.34 -9.21 -1.27
N GLU A 555 21.02 -9.04 -1.14
CA GLU A 555 20.46 -7.83 -0.50
C GLU A 555 20.93 -7.70 0.95
N ARG A 556 21.17 -8.84 1.62
CA ARG A 556 21.69 -8.87 2.99
C ARG A 556 23.10 -8.31 3.08
N GLY A 557 23.95 -8.53 2.07
CA GLY A 557 25.27 -7.90 1.99
C GLY A 557 25.15 -6.39 1.78
N LYS A 558 24.29 -5.97 0.86
CA LYS A 558 24.07 -4.55 0.54
C LYS A 558 23.56 -3.73 1.74
N ILE A 559 22.68 -4.29 2.58
CA ILE A 559 22.26 -3.61 3.83
C ILE A 559 23.40 -3.51 4.84
N VAL A 560 24.31 -4.50 4.94
CA VAL A 560 25.50 -4.38 5.80
C VAL A 560 26.37 -3.21 5.33
N GLU A 561 26.74 -3.19 4.05
CA GLU A 561 27.54 -2.12 3.45
C GLU A 561 26.89 -0.74 3.63
N THR A 562 25.57 -0.65 3.44
CA THR A 562 24.81 0.59 3.64
C THR A 562 24.84 1.04 5.10
N LEU A 563 24.71 0.12 6.06
CA LEU A 563 24.71 0.44 7.49
C LEU A 563 26.11 0.77 8.03
N GLU A 564 27.18 0.29 7.40
CA GLU A 564 28.56 0.65 7.74
C GLU A 564 28.84 2.14 7.59
N VAL A 565 28.19 2.81 6.61
CA VAL A 565 28.26 4.27 6.46
C VAL A 565 27.80 4.98 7.75
N PHE A 566 26.85 4.37 8.46
CA PHE A 566 26.26 4.89 9.70
C PHE A 566 27.01 4.48 10.97
N ALA A 567 27.83 3.44 10.92
CA ALA A 567 28.57 2.91 12.06
C ALA A 567 29.48 3.95 12.74
#